data_AF-A0A358M6Q8-F1
#
_entry.id   AF-A0A358M6Q8-F1
#
_cell.length_a   1.000
_cell.length_b   1.000
_cell.length_c   1.000
_cell.angle_alpha   90.00
_cell.angle_beta   90.00
_cell.angle_gamma   90.00
#
_symmetry.space_group_name_H-M   'P 1'
#
loop_
_entity.id
_entity.type
_entity.pdbx_description
1 polymer ?
#
loop_
_entity_poly.entity_id
_entity_poly.type
_entity_poly.pdbx_seq_one_letter_code
_entity_poly.pdbx_strand_id
1 'polypeptide(L)'
;MAQTEIPACRFARRERGENNMKKSQKLMITSLLALVVVLLGVAPTLSWLFSTSQPVINTFSGGTIAIKLDEALVDADGKAIEGEGAQRVTANRYKYVAGAVLDKDPTATVLKGSEECYVFLCVENGLTEKFTMNYDTQSWRRVAEEEGKSVFIYNIKVDASESETDVVLPPVFTTVTVSEELTSEDIETLGERTICVTAYAVQTHSLTEKDAIALAVTQFLPDNTPADTPIIE
;
A
#
# COMPACT_ATOMS: atom_id res chain seq x y z
N MET A 1 -13.58 1.91 117.89
CA MET A 1 -13.28 0.53 118.33
C MET A 1 -14.40 -0.38 117.85
N ALA A 2 -14.03 -1.55 117.32
CA ALA A 2 -14.84 -2.72 116.90
C ALA A 2 -15.84 -2.50 115.74
N GLN A 3 -15.57 -2.94 114.49
CA GLN A 3 -15.54 -4.30 113.91
C GLN A 3 -16.89 -5.03 113.93
N THR A 4 -17.37 -5.39 112.72
CA THR A 4 -18.06 -6.65 112.32
C THR A 4 -18.69 -6.45 110.94
N GLU A 5 -18.82 -7.37 109.99
CA GLU A 5 -18.19 -8.63 109.57
C GLU A 5 -18.84 -8.91 108.19
N ILE A 6 -18.10 -9.47 107.23
CA ILE A 6 -18.63 -9.92 105.92
C ILE A 6 -18.65 -11.44 105.91
N PRO A 7 -19.76 -12.12 105.55
CA PRO A 7 -19.72 -13.54 105.23
C PRO A 7 -19.71 -13.75 103.71
N ALA A 8 -18.71 -14.53 103.27
CA ALA A 8 -18.66 -15.17 101.96
C ALA A 8 -19.70 -16.30 101.87
N CYS A 9 -20.28 -16.51 100.69
CA CYS A 9 -21.02 -17.74 100.38
C CYS A 9 -20.60 -18.35 99.04
N ARG A 10 -20.55 -19.67 99.05
CA ARG A 10 -19.91 -20.63 98.14
C ARG A 10 -20.75 -20.98 96.89
N PHE A 11 -20.02 -21.25 95.80
CA PHE A 11 -20.14 -22.36 94.82
C PHE A 11 -21.51 -23.04 94.55
N ALA A 12 -21.89 -23.08 93.27
CA ALA A 12 -22.37 -24.31 92.61
C ALA A 12 -22.22 -24.24 91.07
N ARG A 13 -21.45 -25.19 90.52
CA ARG A 13 -21.31 -25.49 89.09
C ARG A 13 -22.47 -26.37 88.62
N ARG A 14 -23.09 -26.05 87.48
CA ARG A 14 -23.88 -27.03 86.71
C ARG A 14 -23.80 -26.73 85.22
N GLU A 15 -22.92 -27.45 84.53
CA GLU A 15 -22.89 -27.50 83.06
C GLU A 15 -24.11 -28.30 82.57
N ARG A 16 -24.98 -27.66 81.79
CA ARG A 16 -25.91 -28.33 80.87
C ARG A 16 -26.47 -27.29 79.88
N GLY A 17 -25.95 -27.27 78.65
CA GLY A 17 -26.47 -26.37 77.61
C GLY A 17 -25.86 -26.45 76.21
N GLU A 18 -25.02 -27.42 75.88
CA GLU A 18 -24.24 -27.42 74.62
C GLU A 18 -24.96 -28.05 73.40
N ASN A 19 -26.30 -28.10 73.39
CA ASN A 19 -27.07 -28.70 72.28
C ASN A 19 -28.01 -27.73 71.55
N ASN A 20 -28.28 -26.53 72.10
CA ASN A 20 -29.20 -25.56 71.47
C ASN A 20 -28.49 -24.60 70.50
N MET A 21 -27.22 -24.27 70.74
CA MET A 21 -26.47 -23.32 69.90
C MET A 21 -26.15 -23.89 68.50
N LYS A 22 -25.87 -25.20 68.40
CA LYS A 22 -25.61 -25.89 67.12
C LYS A 22 -26.86 -26.03 66.23
N LYS A 23 -28.07 -26.05 66.81
CA LYS A 23 -29.34 -26.11 66.06
C LYS A 23 -29.77 -24.71 65.59
N SER A 24 -29.64 -23.69 66.44
CA SER A 24 -29.91 -22.29 66.10
C SER A 24 -28.92 -21.74 65.06
N GLN A 25 -27.63 -22.08 65.17
CA GLN A 25 -26.61 -21.69 64.18
C GLN A 25 -26.82 -22.37 62.82
N LYS A 26 -27.24 -23.65 62.80
CA LYS A 26 -27.67 -24.31 61.56
C LYS A 26 -28.89 -23.63 60.96
N LEU A 27 -29.87 -23.22 61.78
CA LEU A 27 -31.08 -22.51 61.33
C LEU A 27 -30.75 -21.12 60.74
N MET A 28 -29.84 -20.37 61.37
CA MET A 28 -29.36 -19.09 60.86
C MET A 28 -28.56 -19.24 59.56
N ILE A 29 -27.65 -20.22 59.49
CA ILE A 29 -26.87 -20.48 58.27
C ILE A 29 -27.80 -20.92 57.13
N THR A 30 -28.81 -21.75 57.39
CA THR A 30 -29.79 -22.15 56.36
C THR A 30 -30.69 -21.00 55.91
N SER A 31 -31.05 -20.07 56.80
CA SER A 31 -31.83 -18.88 56.46
C SER A 31 -31.02 -17.87 55.64
N LEU A 32 -29.74 -17.67 55.97
CA LEU A 32 -28.82 -16.84 55.22
C LEU A 32 -28.54 -17.43 53.83
N LEU A 33 -28.35 -18.76 53.75
CA LEU A 33 -28.15 -19.46 52.48
C LEU A 33 -29.41 -19.39 51.60
N ALA A 34 -30.61 -19.51 52.19
CA ALA A 34 -31.87 -19.36 51.45
C ALA A 34 -32.06 -17.93 50.90
N LEU A 35 -31.64 -16.89 51.64
CA LEU A 35 -31.68 -15.51 51.17
C LEU A 35 -30.68 -15.25 50.02
N VAL A 36 -29.48 -15.83 50.08
CA VAL A 36 -28.48 -15.76 49.00
C VAL A 36 -28.98 -16.48 47.75
N VAL A 37 -29.64 -17.64 47.88
CA VAL A 37 -30.23 -18.37 46.74
C VAL A 37 -31.39 -17.60 46.10
N VAL A 38 -32.21 -16.88 46.88
CA VAL A 38 -33.28 -16.02 46.36
C VAL A 38 -32.73 -14.79 45.63
N LEU A 39 -31.62 -14.20 46.10
CA LEU A 39 -30.92 -13.11 45.40
C LEU A 39 -30.21 -13.57 44.12
N LEU A 40 -29.76 -14.82 44.04
CA LEU A 40 -29.27 -15.44 42.80
C LEU A 40 -30.40 -15.76 41.80
N GLY A 41 -31.66 -15.82 42.26
CA GLY A 41 -32.84 -16.07 41.43
C GLY A 41 -33.35 -14.89 40.59
N VAL A 42 -32.90 -13.66 40.90
CA VAL A 42 -33.18 -12.44 40.09
C VAL A 42 -32.04 -12.06 39.15
N ALA A 43 -30.94 -12.82 39.17
CA ALA A 43 -29.84 -12.66 38.21
C ALA A 43 -30.14 -13.11 36.76
N PRO A 44 -31.04 -14.09 36.46
CA PRO A 44 -31.19 -14.54 35.08
C PRO A 44 -32.02 -13.57 34.21
N THR A 45 -32.76 -12.62 34.80
CA THR A 45 -33.53 -11.62 34.04
C THR A 45 -32.67 -10.46 33.52
N LEU A 46 -31.46 -10.26 34.06
CA LEU A 46 -30.56 -9.21 33.56
C LEU A 46 -29.73 -9.67 32.36
N SER A 47 -29.61 -10.97 32.09
CA SER A 47 -28.93 -11.48 30.88
C SER A 47 -29.74 -11.32 29.59
N TRP A 48 -31.07 -11.19 29.67
CA TRP A 48 -31.94 -11.09 28.49
C TRP A 48 -32.16 -9.65 28.01
N LEU A 49 -31.87 -8.65 28.87
CA LEU A 49 -32.10 -7.23 28.58
C LEU A 49 -30.89 -6.52 27.95
N PHE A 50 -29.76 -7.20 27.83
CA PHE A 50 -28.55 -6.65 27.20
C PHE A 50 -27.95 -7.67 26.24
N SER A 51 -27.97 -7.35 24.96
CA SER A 51 -27.32 -8.09 23.89
C SER A 51 -26.28 -7.16 23.27
N THR A 52 -25.00 -7.51 23.37
CA THR A 52 -23.92 -6.81 22.68
C THR A 52 -23.59 -7.60 21.43
N SER A 53 -23.71 -6.98 20.26
CA SER A 53 -23.24 -7.60 19.02
C SER A 53 -21.71 -7.70 19.04
N GLN A 54 -21.17 -8.66 18.28
CA GLN A 54 -19.76 -8.59 17.89
C GLN A 54 -19.50 -7.23 17.21
N PRO A 55 -18.33 -6.62 17.42
CA PRO A 55 -18.03 -5.33 16.82
C PRO A 55 -18.02 -5.47 15.29
N VAL A 56 -18.67 -4.54 14.61
CA VAL A 56 -18.48 -4.35 13.17
C VAL A 56 -17.18 -3.56 13.01
N ILE A 57 -16.09 -4.28 12.78
CA ILE A 57 -14.78 -3.68 12.53
C ILE A 57 -14.69 -3.41 11.03
N ASN A 58 -14.85 -2.14 10.65
CA ASN A 58 -14.52 -1.67 9.32
C ASN A 58 -13.07 -1.20 9.32
N THR A 59 -12.20 -1.96 8.67
CA THR A 59 -10.83 -1.53 8.42
C THR A 59 -10.84 -0.71 7.14
N PHE A 60 -10.52 0.58 7.23
CA PHE A 60 -10.29 1.43 6.07
C PHE A 60 -8.78 1.42 5.81
N SER A 61 -8.34 0.67 4.80
CA SER A 61 -6.97 0.75 4.31
C SER A 61 -6.94 1.80 3.19
N GLY A 62 -6.01 2.75 3.27
CA GLY A 62 -5.73 3.65 2.16
C GLY A 62 -5.02 2.86 1.08
N GLY A 63 -5.69 2.64 -0.04
CA GLY A 63 -5.07 2.03 -1.20
C GLY A 63 -3.80 2.80 -1.58
N THR A 64 -2.67 2.11 -1.67
CA THR A 64 -1.38 2.72 -2.05
C THR A 64 -0.97 2.12 -3.38
N ILE A 65 -0.58 2.95 -4.35
CA ILE A 65 0.05 2.44 -5.58
C ILE A 65 1.56 2.45 -5.38
N ALA A 66 2.22 1.35 -5.71
CA ALA A 66 3.67 1.31 -5.82
C ALA A 66 4.08 0.85 -7.21
N ILE A 67 4.99 1.60 -7.84
CA ILE A 67 5.50 1.34 -9.18
C ILE A 67 7.02 1.42 -9.19
N LYS A 68 7.66 0.48 -9.89
CA LYS A 68 9.10 0.51 -10.19
C LYS A 68 9.31 0.62 -11.69
N LEU A 69 10.43 1.21 -12.09
CA LEU A 69 10.86 1.31 -13.47
C LEU A 69 12.33 0.89 -13.52
N ASP A 70 12.63 -0.10 -14.34
CA ASP A 70 13.97 -0.62 -14.54
C ASP A 70 14.16 -1.06 -16.00
N GLU A 71 15.41 -1.31 -16.37
CA GLU A 71 15.83 -1.70 -17.72
C GLU A 71 16.78 -2.89 -17.66
N ALA A 72 16.80 -3.74 -18.69
CA ALA A 72 17.81 -4.79 -18.83
C ALA A 72 19.23 -4.19 -18.89
N LEU A 73 20.18 -4.80 -18.20
CA LEU A 73 21.60 -4.46 -18.31
C LEU A 73 22.09 -4.78 -19.73
N VAL A 74 22.88 -3.86 -20.30
CA VAL A 74 23.47 -4.03 -21.62
C VAL A 74 24.98 -4.20 -21.56
N ASP A 75 25.52 -4.82 -22.60
CA ASP A 75 26.95 -4.97 -22.82
C ASP A 75 27.58 -3.73 -23.50
N ALA A 76 28.87 -3.85 -23.87
CA ALA A 76 29.62 -2.76 -24.50
C ALA A 76 29.13 -2.38 -25.91
N ASP A 77 28.40 -3.28 -26.56
CA ASP A 77 27.82 -3.11 -27.90
C ASP A 77 26.36 -2.61 -27.82
N GLY A 78 25.83 -2.42 -26.61
CA GLY A 78 24.47 -1.96 -26.37
C GLY A 78 23.43 -3.06 -26.55
N LYS A 79 23.81 -4.33 -26.38
CA LYS A 79 22.93 -5.49 -26.43
C LYS A 79 22.56 -5.97 -25.04
N ALA A 80 21.32 -6.42 -24.88
CA ALA A 80 20.85 -6.91 -23.59
C ALA A 80 21.60 -8.18 -23.18
N ILE A 81 22.06 -8.24 -21.93
CA ILE A 81 22.72 -9.43 -21.38
C ILE A 81 21.66 -10.45 -20.99
N GLU A 82 21.65 -11.59 -21.69
CA GLU A 82 20.76 -12.71 -21.42
C GLU A 82 21.48 -13.83 -20.65
N GLY A 83 20.77 -14.55 -19.77
CA GLY A 83 21.29 -15.71 -19.05
C GLY A 83 22.08 -15.38 -17.78
N GLU A 84 23.24 -16.01 -17.61
CA GLU A 84 24.07 -15.86 -16.40
C GLU A 84 24.72 -14.46 -16.38
N GLY A 85 24.26 -13.60 -15.47
CA GLY A 85 24.66 -12.19 -15.39
C GLY A 85 23.58 -11.20 -15.87
N ALA A 86 22.42 -11.69 -16.32
CA ALA A 86 21.27 -10.84 -16.59
C ALA A 86 20.84 -10.10 -15.31
N GLN A 87 20.82 -8.78 -15.38
CA GLN A 87 20.45 -7.91 -14.27
C GLN A 87 19.53 -6.79 -14.76
N ARG A 88 18.66 -6.30 -13.88
CA ARG A 88 17.88 -5.07 -14.09
C ARG A 88 18.61 -3.90 -13.44
N VAL A 89 18.76 -2.81 -14.18
CA VAL A 89 19.45 -1.59 -13.75
C VAL A 89 18.60 -0.36 -14.04
N THR A 90 18.90 0.74 -13.37
CA THR A 90 18.20 2.03 -13.56
C THR A 90 18.89 2.95 -14.54
N ALA A 91 20.12 2.62 -14.97
CA ALA A 91 20.87 3.39 -15.95
C ALA A 91 21.84 2.48 -16.72
N ASN A 92 21.95 2.73 -18.01
CA ASN A 92 22.89 2.12 -18.93
C ASN A 92 23.66 3.21 -19.68
N ARG A 93 24.84 2.87 -20.20
CA ARG A 93 25.63 3.75 -21.07
C ARG A 93 25.80 3.10 -22.43
N TYR A 94 25.52 3.87 -23.47
CA TYR A 94 25.59 3.43 -24.86
C TYR A 94 26.65 4.24 -25.60
N LYS A 95 27.30 3.62 -26.57
CA LYS A 95 28.18 4.31 -27.51
C LYS A 95 27.43 4.57 -28.80
N TYR A 96 27.67 5.72 -29.40
CA TYR A 96 27.18 5.98 -30.75
C TYR A 96 27.99 5.17 -31.75
N VAL A 97 27.31 4.27 -32.44
CA VAL A 97 27.87 3.47 -33.52
C VAL A 97 26.89 3.56 -34.69
N ALA A 98 27.35 4.08 -35.83
CA ALA A 98 26.51 4.24 -37.01
C ALA A 98 25.95 2.88 -37.46
N GLY A 99 24.66 2.84 -37.78
CA GLY A 99 23.95 1.61 -38.17
C GLY A 99 23.68 0.63 -37.02
N ALA A 100 24.13 0.90 -35.79
CA ALA A 100 23.88 -0.01 -34.68
C ALA A 100 22.42 0.03 -34.23
N VAL A 101 21.93 -1.14 -33.81
CA VAL A 101 20.63 -1.28 -33.14
C VAL A 101 20.94 -1.50 -31.67
N LEU A 102 20.59 -0.53 -30.84
CA LEU A 102 20.78 -0.58 -29.40
C LEU A 102 19.53 -1.16 -28.75
N ASP A 103 19.70 -2.20 -27.95
CA ASP A 103 18.61 -2.82 -27.22
C ASP A 103 18.24 -1.94 -26.02
N LYS A 104 16.95 -1.79 -25.79
CA LYS A 104 16.37 -0.99 -24.72
C LYS A 104 15.23 -1.79 -24.11
N ASP A 105 14.92 -1.52 -22.85
CA ASP A 105 13.85 -2.23 -22.15
C ASP A 105 13.27 -1.45 -20.95
N PRO A 106 12.85 -0.18 -21.11
CA PRO A 106 12.23 0.57 -20.02
C PRO A 106 10.90 -0.07 -19.62
N THR A 107 10.92 -0.85 -18.53
CA THR A 107 9.77 -1.64 -18.09
C THR A 107 9.21 -1.11 -16.78
N ALA A 108 7.98 -0.63 -16.83
CA ALA A 108 7.23 -0.34 -15.63
C ALA A 108 6.71 -1.65 -15.00
N THR A 109 6.78 -1.74 -13.68
CA THR A 109 6.18 -2.84 -12.93
C THR A 109 5.39 -2.28 -11.76
N VAL A 110 4.11 -2.64 -11.70
CA VAL A 110 3.23 -2.31 -10.58
C VAL A 110 3.41 -3.37 -9.51
N LEU A 111 3.74 -2.96 -8.29
CA LEU A 111 4.00 -3.90 -7.21
C LEU A 111 2.70 -4.51 -6.70
N LYS A 112 2.79 -5.75 -6.24
CA LYS A 112 1.66 -6.43 -5.60
C LYS A 112 1.07 -5.63 -4.44
N GLY A 113 -0.23 -5.75 -4.24
CA GLY A 113 -1.01 -4.97 -3.27
C GLY A 113 -1.34 -3.54 -3.73
N SER A 114 -0.97 -3.16 -4.96
CA SER A 114 -1.36 -1.85 -5.51
C SER A 114 -2.77 -1.87 -6.06
N GLU A 115 -3.57 -0.88 -5.70
CA GLU A 115 -4.92 -0.69 -6.23
C GLU A 115 -4.98 -0.56 -7.76
N GLU A 116 -6.17 -0.77 -8.31
CA GLU A 116 -6.45 -0.49 -9.72
C GLU A 116 -6.00 0.94 -10.09
N CYS A 117 -5.10 1.03 -11.07
CA CYS A 117 -4.49 2.28 -11.49
C CYS A 117 -4.32 2.38 -13.01
N TYR A 118 -4.23 3.63 -13.48
CA TYR A 118 -3.70 3.99 -14.78
C TYR A 118 -2.18 4.15 -14.66
N VAL A 119 -1.44 3.59 -15.61
CA VAL A 119 0.03 3.68 -15.65
C VAL A 119 0.46 4.54 -16.83
N PHE A 120 1.36 5.48 -16.54
CA PHE A 120 1.90 6.44 -17.48
C PHE A 120 3.42 6.35 -17.53
N LEU A 121 3.96 6.54 -18.74
CA LEU A 121 5.39 6.66 -18.98
C LEU A 121 5.65 7.96 -19.73
N CYS A 122 6.59 8.76 -19.25
CA CYS A 122 7.13 9.90 -19.98
C CYS A 122 8.50 9.53 -20.54
N VAL A 123 8.65 9.63 -21.86
CA VAL A 123 9.92 9.42 -22.57
C VAL A 123 10.45 10.79 -23.00
N GLU A 124 11.56 11.22 -22.39
CA GLU A 124 12.31 12.40 -22.80
C GLU A 124 13.43 11.98 -23.74
N ASN A 125 13.27 12.32 -25.02
CA ASN A 125 14.21 11.97 -26.07
C ASN A 125 15.15 13.14 -26.35
N GLY A 126 16.37 13.07 -25.78
CA GLY A 126 17.43 14.04 -26.05
C GLY A 126 18.22 13.77 -27.34
N LEU A 127 17.84 12.78 -28.15
CA LEU A 127 18.54 12.43 -29.39
C LEU A 127 18.02 13.22 -30.60
N THR A 128 18.80 13.21 -31.67
CA THR A 128 18.46 13.87 -32.95
C THR A 128 17.73 12.92 -33.90
N GLU A 129 17.35 13.46 -35.07
CA GLU A 129 16.64 12.77 -36.16
C GLU A 129 17.37 11.53 -36.70
N LYS A 130 18.67 11.39 -36.40
CA LYS A 130 19.49 10.23 -36.79
C LYS A 130 19.26 9.00 -35.90
N PHE A 131 18.35 9.07 -34.93
CA PHE A 131 18.00 7.97 -34.04
C PHE A 131 16.50 7.66 -34.14
N THR A 132 16.18 6.39 -34.38
CA THR A 132 14.80 5.93 -34.54
C THR A 132 14.44 4.97 -33.41
N MET A 133 13.36 5.28 -32.68
CA MET A 133 12.87 4.46 -31.57
C MET A 133 11.68 3.61 -32.01
N ASN A 134 11.68 2.33 -31.65
CA ASN A 134 10.59 1.41 -31.95
C ASN A 134 9.56 1.39 -30.80
N TYR A 135 8.59 2.30 -30.85
CA TYR A 135 7.55 2.41 -29.83
C TYR A 135 6.50 1.28 -29.95
N ASP A 136 6.15 0.66 -28.82
CA ASP A 136 5.05 -0.30 -28.75
C ASP A 136 3.69 0.43 -28.72
N THR A 137 3.18 0.73 -29.91
CA THR A 137 1.87 1.37 -30.10
C THR A 137 0.68 0.45 -29.85
N GLN A 138 0.90 -0.86 -29.62
CA GLN A 138 -0.19 -1.80 -29.32
C GLN A 138 -0.53 -1.77 -27.83
N SER A 139 0.49 -1.72 -26.98
CA SER A 139 0.32 -1.67 -25.53
C SER A 139 0.20 -0.24 -24.99
N TRP A 140 0.90 0.70 -25.62
CA TRP A 140 1.01 2.08 -25.18
C TRP A 140 0.40 3.04 -26.18
N ARG A 141 -0.33 4.03 -25.67
CA ARG A 141 -0.88 5.11 -26.48
C ARG A 141 -0.27 6.43 -26.05
N ARG A 142 0.24 7.20 -27.01
CA ARG A 142 0.72 8.56 -26.76
C ARG A 142 -0.46 9.49 -26.50
N VAL A 143 -0.40 10.26 -25.43
CA VAL A 143 -1.47 11.17 -24.98
C VAL A 143 -1.05 12.64 -24.98
N ALA A 144 0.24 12.93 -24.87
CA ALA A 144 0.78 14.29 -24.97
C ALA A 144 2.22 14.25 -25.49
N GLU A 145 2.68 15.36 -26.06
CA GLU A 145 4.04 15.54 -26.54
C GLU A 145 4.41 17.02 -26.49
N GLU A 146 5.57 17.34 -25.91
CA GLU A 146 6.08 18.71 -25.77
C GLU A 146 7.60 18.70 -25.60
N GLU A 147 8.31 19.58 -26.31
CA GLU A 147 9.76 19.81 -26.15
C GLU A 147 10.63 18.52 -26.09
N GLY A 148 10.30 17.51 -26.89
CA GLY A 148 11.03 16.22 -26.91
C GLY A 148 10.63 15.24 -25.80
N LYS A 149 9.65 15.57 -24.97
CA LYS A 149 8.99 14.67 -24.02
C LYS A 149 7.69 14.14 -24.60
N SER A 150 7.52 12.83 -24.61
CA SER A 150 6.29 12.15 -25.02
C SER A 150 5.69 11.39 -23.84
N VAL A 151 4.43 11.67 -23.53
CA VAL A 151 3.69 10.99 -22.46
C VAL A 151 2.83 9.89 -23.07
N PHE A 152 2.94 8.69 -22.52
CA PHE A 152 2.21 7.50 -22.91
C PHE A 152 1.36 6.99 -21.76
N ILE A 153 0.20 6.43 -22.07
CA ILE A 153 -0.66 5.68 -21.16
C ILE A 153 -0.68 4.21 -21.57
N TYR A 154 -0.66 3.31 -20.60
CA TYR A 154 -0.91 1.89 -20.84
C TYR A 154 -2.38 1.68 -21.18
N ASN A 155 -2.68 0.92 -22.24
CA ASN A 155 -4.03 0.84 -22.80
C ASN A 155 -5.06 0.16 -21.88
N ILE A 156 -4.60 -0.57 -20.88
CA ILE A 156 -5.45 -1.29 -19.93
C ILE A 156 -5.14 -0.78 -18.53
N LYS A 157 -6.15 -0.75 -17.66
CA LYS A 157 -5.95 -0.51 -16.24
C LYS A 157 -5.17 -1.67 -15.61
N VAL A 158 -4.33 -1.37 -14.64
CA VAL A 158 -3.53 -2.38 -13.95
C VAL A 158 -4.06 -2.50 -12.53
N ASP A 159 -4.50 -3.69 -12.15
CA ASP A 159 -4.92 -4.03 -10.80
C ASP A 159 -3.98 -5.09 -10.24
N ALA A 160 -3.28 -4.74 -9.15
CA ALA A 160 -2.40 -5.63 -8.44
C ALA A 160 -2.85 -5.84 -6.97
N SER A 161 -4.06 -5.41 -6.61
CA SER A 161 -4.56 -5.39 -5.23
C SER A 161 -4.59 -6.78 -4.62
N GLU A 162 -5.11 -7.75 -5.38
CA GLU A 162 -5.21 -9.16 -5.03
C GLU A 162 -4.11 -10.02 -5.69
N SER A 163 -3.09 -9.39 -6.29
CA SER A 163 -2.03 -10.12 -6.97
C SER A 163 -0.99 -10.66 -5.97
N GLU A 164 -0.62 -11.92 -6.10
CA GLU A 164 0.46 -12.53 -5.30
C GLU A 164 1.86 -12.13 -5.78
N THR A 165 1.95 -11.64 -7.03
CA THR A 165 3.19 -11.23 -7.71
C THR A 165 3.08 -9.84 -8.30
N ASP A 166 4.21 -9.17 -8.50
CA ASP A 166 4.24 -7.90 -9.22
C ASP A 166 3.71 -8.05 -10.66
N VAL A 167 3.04 -7.01 -11.16
CA VAL A 167 2.52 -6.95 -12.53
C VAL A 167 3.52 -6.21 -13.42
N VAL A 168 4.26 -6.96 -14.22
CA VAL A 168 5.26 -6.45 -15.16
C VAL A 168 4.57 -6.04 -16.45
N LEU A 169 4.77 -4.79 -16.89
CA LEU A 169 4.18 -4.25 -18.11
C LEU A 169 5.15 -4.41 -19.29
N PRO A 170 4.66 -4.44 -20.55
CA PRO A 170 5.55 -4.42 -21.70
C PRO A 170 6.31 -3.08 -21.76
N PRO A 171 7.58 -3.09 -22.21
CA PRO A 171 8.36 -1.86 -22.36
C PRO A 171 7.75 -0.93 -23.40
N VAL A 172 7.89 0.38 -23.21
CA VAL A 172 7.32 1.39 -24.13
C VAL A 172 8.04 1.44 -25.48
N PHE A 173 9.31 1.03 -25.53
CA PHE A 173 10.07 0.78 -26.75
C PHE A 173 11.17 -0.23 -26.45
N THR A 174 11.59 -1.03 -27.43
CA THR A 174 12.58 -2.09 -27.23
C THR A 174 13.92 -1.84 -27.92
N THR A 175 13.95 -0.94 -28.90
CA THR A 175 15.16 -0.67 -29.67
C THR A 175 15.30 0.79 -30.04
N VAL A 176 16.54 1.26 -30.08
CA VAL A 176 16.94 2.53 -30.69
C VAL A 176 17.91 2.23 -31.81
N THR A 177 17.52 2.54 -33.04
CA THR A 177 18.35 2.34 -34.23
C THR A 177 19.09 3.63 -34.56
N VAL A 178 20.40 3.53 -34.69
CA VAL A 178 21.29 4.63 -35.11
C VAL A 178 21.40 4.62 -36.63
N SER A 179 21.23 5.78 -37.26
CA SER A 179 21.39 5.91 -38.71
C SER A 179 22.80 5.52 -39.17
N GLU A 180 22.90 4.90 -40.33
CA GLU A 180 24.17 4.62 -41.02
C GLU A 180 24.87 5.92 -41.46
N GLU A 181 24.11 7.01 -41.61
CA GLU A 181 24.61 8.32 -42.01
C GLU A 181 25.14 9.15 -40.83
N LEU A 182 25.28 8.55 -39.65
CA LEU A 182 25.88 9.22 -38.49
C LEU A 182 27.38 9.40 -38.72
N THR A 183 27.83 10.66 -38.77
CA THR A 183 29.24 11.02 -38.97
C THR A 183 29.91 11.46 -37.67
N SER A 184 31.24 11.55 -37.66
CA SER A 184 31.98 12.06 -36.50
C SER A 184 31.62 13.51 -36.16
N GLU A 185 31.36 14.36 -37.16
CA GLU A 185 30.94 15.75 -36.96
C GLU A 185 29.57 15.84 -36.27
N ASP A 186 28.65 14.92 -36.61
CA ASP A 186 27.36 14.82 -35.93
C ASP A 186 27.54 14.44 -34.46
N ILE A 187 28.45 13.51 -34.16
CA ILE A 187 28.73 13.06 -32.79
C ILE A 187 29.31 14.21 -31.95
N GLU A 188 30.25 14.98 -32.50
CA GLU A 188 30.82 16.15 -31.83
C GLU A 188 29.76 17.22 -31.54
N THR A 189 28.84 17.44 -32.48
CA THR A 189 27.73 18.39 -32.33
C THR A 189 26.67 17.89 -31.34
N LEU A 190 26.37 16.60 -31.39
CA LEU A 190 25.38 15.95 -30.54
C LEU A 190 25.84 15.98 -29.08
N GLY A 191 27.12 15.67 -28.83
CA GLY A 191 27.67 15.53 -27.49
C GLY A 191 27.03 14.38 -26.70
N GLU A 192 27.19 14.42 -25.37
CA GLU A 192 26.50 13.49 -24.48
C GLU A 192 25.01 13.83 -24.42
N ARG A 193 24.17 12.87 -24.79
CA ARG A 193 22.71 12.98 -24.71
C ARG A 193 22.14 11.84 -23.92
N THR A 194 20.95 12.07 -23.38
CA THR A 194 20.24 11.12 -22.54
C THR A 194 18.86 10.87 -23.10
N ILE A 195 18.43 9.60 -23.10
CA ILE A 195 17.01 9.25 -23.11
C ILE A 195 16.64 8.98 -21.65
N CYS A 196 15.64 9.70 -21.14
CA CYS A 196 15.11 9.48 -19.80
C CYS A 196 13.69 8.91 -19.92
N VAL A 197 13.38 7.87 -19.14
CA VAL A 197 12.02 7.37 -19.01
C VAL A 197 11.61 7.49 -17.55
N THR A 198 10.44 8.06 -17.29
CA THR A 198 9.88 8.19 -15.94
C THR A 198 8.50 7.57 -15.89
N ALA A 199 8.20 6.82 -14.83
CA ALA A 199 6.90 6.20 -14.61
C ALA A 199 6.07 7.00 -13.60
N TYR A 200 4.75 7.02 -13.82
CA TYR A 200 3.78 7.60 -12.92
C TYR A 200 2.50 6.76 -12.94
N ALA A 201 1.84 6.60 -11.80
CA ALA A 201 0.62 5.82 -11.69
C ALA A 201 -0.45 6.59 -10.89
N VAL A 202 -1.71 6.45 -11.32
CA VAL A 202 -2.85 7.19 -10.76
C VAL A 202 -4.00 6.23 -10.50
N GLN A 203 -4.62 6.29 -9.33
CA GLN A 203 -5.70 5.38 -8.95
C GLN A 203 -6.96 5.64 -9.78
N THR A 204 -7.73 4.60 -10.06
CA THR A 204 -8.96 4.71 -10.87
C THR A 204 -10.20 5.13 -10.08
N HIS A 205 -10.18 5.03 -8.74
CA HIS A 205 -11.39 5.02 -7.90
C HIS A 205 -12.33 6.22 -8.07
N SER A 206 -11.81 7.41 -8.38
CA SER A 206 -12.64 8.62 -8.56
C SER A 206 -12.22 9.47 -9.76
N LEU A 207 -11.39 8.92 -10.64
CA LEU A 207 -10.83 9.64 -11.78
C LEU A 207 -11.22 8.94 -13.07
N THR A 208 -11.72 9.72 -14.02
CA THR A 208 -11.83 9.21 -15.39
C THR A 208 -10.44 9.11 -16.01
N GLU A 209 -10.30 8.35 -17.09
CA GLU A 209 -9.05 8.30 -17.85
C GLU A 209 -8.60 9.70 -18.28
N LYS A 210 -9.55 10.57 -18.67
CA LYS A 210 -9.26 11.96 -19.05
C LYS A 210 -8.65 12.74 -17.89
N ASP A 211 -9.18 12.59 -16.68
CA ASP A 211 -8.66 13.28 -15.50
C ASP A 211 -7.28 12.73 -15.12
N ALA A 212 -7.09 11.42 -15.21
CA ALA A 212 -5.79 10.78 -14.96
C ALA A 212 -4.73 11.24 -15.98
N ILE A 213 -5.09 11.36 -17.26
CA ILE A 213 -4.21 11.92 -18.30
C ILE A 213 -3.84 13.36 -17.95
N ALA A 214 -4.81 14.19 -17.56
CA ALA A 214 -4.52 15.58 -17.20
C ALA A 214 -3.52 15.67 -16.04
N LEU A 215 -3.71 14.86 -14.99
CA LEU A 215 -2.77 14.78 -13.86
C LEU A 215 -1.37 14.33 -14.29
N ALA A 216 -1.28 13.30 -15.14
CA ALA A 216 0.01 12.81 -15.64
C ALA A 216 0.71 13.84 -16.53
N VAL A 217 -0.03 14.52 -17.40
CA VAL A 217 0.50 15.60 -18.24
C VAL A 217 1.02 16.74 -17.37
N THR A 218 0.25 17.22 -16.39
CA THR A 218 0.72 18.26 -15.47
C THR A 218 1.95 17.81 -14.66
N GLN A 219 2.01 16.53 -14.27
CA GLN A 219 3.15 15.98 -13.53
C GLN A 219 4.43 15.93 -14.37
N PHE A 220 4.34 15.58 -15.66
CA PHE A 220 5.50 15.42 -16.54
C PHE A 220 5.87 16.69 -17.31
N LEU A 221 4.87 17.52 -17.60
CA LEU A 221 4.93 18.73 -18.41
C LEU A 221 4.34 19.92 -17.62
N PRO A 222 5.01 20.38 -16.55
CA PRO A 222 4.45 21.39 -15.64
C PRO A 222 4.24 22.77 -16.30
N ASP A 223 4.99 23.08 -17.36
CA ASP A 223 4.86 24.34 -18.11
C ASP A 223 3.58 24.38 -18.97
N ASN A 224 2.94 23.23 -19.19
CA ASN A 224 1.60 23.09 -19.75
C ASN A 224 0.55 23.16 -18.62
N THR A 225 0.42 24.34 -18.01
CA THR A 225 -0.72 24.62 -17.13
C THR A 225 -1.99 24.50 -17.98
N PRO A 226 -2.99 23.67 -17.62
CA PRO A 226 -4.29 23.71 -18.30
C PRO A 226 -4.80 25.14 -18.18
N ALA A 227 -5.03 25.80 -19.31
CA ALA A 227 -5.62 27.14 -19.31
C ALA A 227 -6.83 27.14 -18.37
N ASP A 228 -6.84 28.09 -17.44
CA ASP A 228 -7.90 28.34 -16.44
C ASP A 228 -9.25 27.81 -16.91
N THR A 229 -9.74 26.77 -16.25
CA THR A 229 -11.15 26.43 -16.40
C THR A 229 -11.93 27.50 -15.63
N PRO A 230 -12.79 28.31 -16.27
CA PRO A 230 -13.50 29.35 -15.54
C PRO A 230 -14.38 28.69 -14.49
N ILE A 231 -14.17 29.12 -13.24
CA ILE A 231 -15.03 28.83 -12.11
C ILE A 231 -16.39 29.45 -12.46
N ILE A 232 -17.38 28.62 -12.75
CA ILE A 232 -18.77 29.09 -12.85
C ILE A 232 -19.30 29.07 -11.41
N GLU A 233 -19.43 30.27 -10.83
CA GLU A 233 -20.20 30.51 -9.60
C GLU A 233 -21.69 30.17 -9.78
#